data_AF-A0A8J7Y1A7-F1
#
_entry.id   AF-A0A8J7Y1A7-F1
#
_cell.length_a   1.000
_cell.length_b   1.000
_cell.length_c   1.000
_cell.angle_alpha   90.00
_cell.angle_beta   90.00
_cell.angle_gamma   90.00
#
_symmetry.space_group_name_H-M   'P 1'
#
loop_
_entity.id
_entity.type
_entity.pdbx_description
1 polymer ?
#
loop_
_entity_poly.entity_id
_entity_poly.type
_entity_poly.pdbx_seq_one_letter_code
_entity_poly.pdbx_strand_id
1 'polypeptide(L)'
;MEVWCSPTPEEIEKDLEEILRELGYLTSEDPPFFSFPVARALLIIVALVLSLLLIYFVTTWISRPSGKIILPRKKKEDILVKKKDYYGLYKRAVTLGSKKEYAEAVRILYMALLVFLDSRDVISYHPSLTNYEYRQKVRPHTFSDLFERITHIFDTVFYGGTPATGNDFSQCVEAFTHIQEALS
;
A
#
# COMPACT_ATOMS: atom_id res chain seq x y z
N MET A 1 64.47 -36.45 -9.39
CA MET A 1 63.13 -36.69 -8.81
C MET A 1 63.16 -36.02 -7.46
N GLU A 2 62.74 -34.76 -7.36
CA GLU A 2 62.74 -34.04 -6.09
C GLU A 2 61.54 -34.52 -5.26
N VAL A 3 61.85 -35.01 -4.06
CA VAL A 3 60.88 -35.53 -3.10
C VAL A 3 60.09 -34.34 -2.56
N TRP A 4 58.81 -34.27 -2.91
CA TRP A 4 57.88 -33.28 -2.39
C TRP A 4 57.63 -33.60 -0.90
N CYS A 5 58.31 -32.90 0.00
CA CYS A 5 58.07 -33.00 1.44
C CYS A 5 56.94 -32.03 1.80
N SER A 6 55.85 -32.54 2.37
CA SER A 6 54.74 -31.68 2.83
C SER A 6 55.25 -30.79 3.98
N PRO A 7 55.02 -29.47 3.93
CA PRO A 7 55.46 -28.57 4.98
C PRO A 7 54.83 -28.95 6.32
N THR A 8 55.59 -28.77 7.40
CA THR A 8 55.10 -29.06 8.75
C THR A 8 54.06 -28.02 9.18
N PRO A 9 53.12 -28.35 10.09
CA PRO A 9 52.08 -27.42 10.53
C PRO A 9 52.63 -26.08 11.05
N GLU A 10 53.82 -26.11 11.67
CA GLU A 10 54.51 -24.93 12.21
C GLU A 10 55.07 -24.01 11.11
N GLU A 11 55.54 -24.59 9.99
CA GLU A 11 55.98 -23.81 8.82
C GLU A 11 54.79 -23.16 8.11
N ILE A 12 53.67 -23.88 7.99
CA ILE A 12 52.44 -23.37 7.39
C ILE A 12 51.89 -22.18 8.18
N GLU A 13 51.90 -22.25 9.51
CA GLU A 13 51.42 -21.18 10.38
C GLU A 13 52.30 -19.92 10.23
N LYS A 14 53.62 -20.10 10.16
CA LYS A 14 54.56 -18.99 9.98
C LYS A 14 54.44 -18.32 8.62
N ASP A 15 54.30 -19.10 7.55
CA ASP A 15 54.07 -18.58 6.20
C ASP A 15 52.71 -17.85 6.11
N LEU A 16 51.68 -18.38 6.78
CA LEU A 16 50.38 -17.72 6.91
C LEU A 16 50.50 -16.40 7.65
N GLU A 17 51.21 -16.35 8.77
CA GLU A 17 51.43 -15.11 9.51
C GLU A 17 52.18 -14.08 8.66
N GLU A 18 53.19 -14.49 7.90
CA GLU A 18 53.94 -13.62 7.01
C GLU A 18 53.07 -13.05 5.88
N ILE A 19 52.24 -13.89 5.25
CA ILE A 19 51.27 -13.48 4.22
C ILE A 19 50.19 -12.55 4.79
N LEU A 20 49.65 -12.87 5.98
CA LEU A 20 48.65 -12.03 6.64
C LEU A 20 49.22 -10.69 7.08
N ARG A 21 50.53 -10.62 7.32
CA ARG A 21 51.26 -9.38 7.60
C ARG A 21 51.50 -8.55 6.34
N GLU A 22 51.87 -9.17 5.22
CA GLU A 22 51.96 -8.48 3.92
C GLU A 22 50.60 -7.95 3.44
N LEU A 23 49.52 -8.70 3.69
CA LEU A 23 48.15 -8.29 3.37
C LEU A 23 47.60 -7.19 4.28
N GLY A 24 48.37 -6.72 5.28
CA GLY A 24 47.93 -5.69 6.22
C GLY A 24 46.76 -6.12 7.12
N TYR A 25 46.52 -7.43 7.24
CA TYR A 25 45.42 -7.98 8.02
C TYR A 25 45.80 -8.17 9.50
N LEU A 26 47.09 -8.43 9.78
CA LEU A 26 47.61 -8.54 11.16
C LEU A 26 47.90 -7.20 11.84
N THR A 27 47.78 -6.07 11.14
CA THR A 27 47.73 -4.77 11.81
C THR A 27 46.33 -4.60 12.38
N SER A 28 46.17 -4.94 13.66
CA SER A 28 44.99 -4.68 14.49
C SER A 28 44.79 -3.18 14.76
N GLU A 29 45.00 -2.34 13.76
CA GLU A 29 44.66 -0.93 13.84
C GLU A 29 43.26 -0.79 13.28
N ASP A 30 42.30 -0.51 14.16
CA ASP A 30 41.01 0.05 13.77
C ASP A 30 41.27 1.13 12.70
N PRO A 31 40.50 1.18 11.59
CA PRO A 31 40.75 2.12 10.52
C PRO A 31 40.96 3.52 11.12
N PRO A 32 41.97 4.30 10.72
CA PRO A 32 42.40 5.51 11.44
C PRO A 32 41.30 6.57 11.57
N PHE A 33 40.23 6.46 10.79
CA PHE A 33 39.01 7.27 10.93
C PHE A 33 38.27 7.05 12.26
N PHE A 34 38.46 5.89 12.91
CA PHE A 34 37.79 5.54 14.16
C PHE A 34 38.53 6.04 15.40
N SER A 35 39.81 6.40 15.39
CA SER A 35 40.52 6.78 16.63
C SER A 35 40.37 8.25 17.02
N PHE A 36 39.94 9.12 16.08
CA PHE A 36 39.75 10.53 16.39
C PHE A 36 38.41 10.76 17.11
N PRO A 37 38.42 11.31 18.35
CA PRO A 37 37.20 11.56 19.10
C PRO A 37 36.23 12.48 18.33
N VAL A 38 36.78 13.37 17.49
CA VAL A 38 36.01 14.26 16.61
C VAL A 38 35.32 13.50 15.48
N ALA A 39 36.00 12.55 14.83
CA ALA A 39 35.41 11.75 13.75
C ALA A 39 34.34 10.78 14.28
N ARG A 40 34.59 10.15 15.44
CA ARG A 40 33.58 9.36 16.17
C ARG A 40 32.35 10.21 16.51
N ALA A 41 32.54 11.41 17.06
CA ALA A 41 31.45 12.31 17.39
C ALA A 41 30.64 12.71 16.15
N LEU A 42 31.31 12.99 15.02
CA LEU A 42 30.66 13.34 13.76
C LEU A 42 29.82 12.17 13.20
N LEU A 43 30.35 10.94 13.23
CA LEU A 43 29.61 9.75 12.81
C LEU A 43 28.37 9.50 13.67
N ILE A 44 28.47 9.69 15.00
CA ILE A 44 27.33 9.56 15.91
C ILE A 44 26.27 10.61 15.57
N ILE A 45 26.67 11.86 15.32
CA ILE A 45 25.73 12.94 14.95
C ILE A 45 25.03 12.61 13.62
N VAL A 46 25.76 12.15 12.61
CA VAL A 46 25.18 11.76 11.31
C VAL A 46 24.20 10.59 11.47
N ALA A 47 24.56 9.56 12.23
CA ALA A 47 23.69 8.43 12.50
C ALA A 47 22.41 8.86 13.25
N LEU A 48 22.52 9.83 14.17
CA LEU A 48 21.40 10.37 14.93
C LEU A 48 20.46 11.18 14.02
N VAL A 49 21.00 12.01 13.12
CA VAL A 49 20.21 12.75 12.12
C VAL A 49 19.51 11.79 11.16
N LEU A 50 20.19 10.75 10.67
CA LEU A 50 19.60 9.72 9.81
C LEU A 50 18.51 8.93 10.54
N SER A 51 18.72 8.59 11.81
CA SER A 51 17.71 7.94 12.65
C SER A 51 16.47 8.82 12.84
N LEU A 52 16.65 10.12 13.11
CA LEU A 52 15.54 11.08 13.22
C LEU A 52 14.80 11.25 11.89
N LEU A 53 15.51 11.30 10.76
CA LEU A 53 14.91 11.35 9.43
C LEU A 53 14.14 10.06 9.11
N LEU A 54 14.69 8.90 9.49
CA LEU A 54 14.02 7.61 9.33
C LEU A 54 12.77 7.56 10.20
N ILE A 55 12.82 8.03 11.45
CA ILE A 55 11.65 8.13 12.34
C ILE A 55 10.63 9.11 11.77
N TYR A 56 11.03 10.28 11.28
CA TYR A 56 10.14 11.23 10.62
C TYR A 56 9.49 10.63 9.37
N PHE A 57 10.26 9.93 8.54
CA PHE A 57 9.76 9.29 7.33
C PHE A 57 8.82 8.13 7.67
N VAL A 58 9.19 7.25 8.60
CA VAL A 58 8.33 6.16 9.09
C VAL A 58 7.07 6.73 9.73
N THR A 59 7.15 7.75 10.58
CA THR A 59 5.95 8.36 11.16
C THR A 59 5.07 9.03 10.11
N THR A 60 5.60 9.68 9.07
CA THR A 60 4.77 10.27 8.01
C THR A 60 4.22 9.25 7.02
N TRP A 61 4.92 8.15 6.76
CA TRP A 61 4.52 7.11 5.81
C TRP A 61 3.62 6.04 6.45
N ILE A 62 3.84 5.72 7.72
CA ILE A 62 3.04 4.76 8.52
C ILE A 62 1.89 5.45 9.30
N SER A 63 1.88 6.78 9.43
CA SER A 63 0.72 7.53 9.97
C SER A 63 -0.29 7.97 8.92
N ARG A 64 -0.38 7.27 7.78
CA ARG A 64 -1.72 7.07 7.21
C ARG A 64 -2.38 6.00 8.08
N PRO A 65 -3.35 6.33 8.95
CA PRO A 65 -3.90 5.37 9.90
C PRO A 65 -4.63 4.27 9.16
N SER A 66 -3.89 3.21 8.83
CA SER A 66 -4.44 1.92 8.40
C SER A 66 -4.45 1.02 9.62
N GLY A 67 -5.62 0.87 10.22
CA GLY A 67 -5.99 -0.31 10.98
C GLY A 67 -5.45 -0.42 12.41
N LYS A 68 -6.14 0.21 13.36
CA LYS A 68 -6.50 -0.49 14.60
C LYS A 68 -7.96 -0.88 14.49
N ILE A 69 -8.21 -2.18 14.43
CA ILE A 69 -9.50 -2.79 14.71
C ILE A 69 -9.81 -2.50 16.19
N ILE A 70 -10.53 -1.42 16.41
CA ILE A 70 -11.51 -1.30 17.47
C ILE A 70 -12.73 -0.84 16.69
N LEU A 71 -13.83 -1.59 16.77
CA LEU A 71 -15.13 -1.07 16.37
C LEU A 71 -15.59 -0.18 17.53
N PRO A 72 -15.38 1.16 17.55
CA PRO A 72 -16.31 1.97 18.28
C PRO A 72 -17.61 1.86 17.48
N ARG A 73 -18.62 1.24 18.09
CA ARG A 73 -20.02 1.33 17.72
C ARG A 73 -20.31 2.68 17.03
N LYS A 74 -20.30 2.69 15.69
CA LYS A 74 -20.46 3.89 14.86
C LYS A 74 -21.83 4.46 15.22
N LYS A 75 -21.85 5.73 15.64
CA LYS A 75 -23.06 6.41 16.12
C LYS A 75 -24.13 6.33 15.02
N LYS A 76 -25.37 5.97 15.37
CA LYS A 76 -26.48 5.83 14.40
C LYS A 76 -26.65 7.09 13.52
N GLU A 77 -26.31 8.26 14.03
CA GLU A 77 -26.38 9.53 13.29
C GLU A 77 -25.43 9.58 12.09
N ASP A 78 -24.17 9.16 12.23
CA ASP A 78 -23.19 9.21 11.13
C ASP A 78 -23.52 8.19 10.03
N ILE A 79 -24.07 7.03 10.42
CA ILE A 79 -24.56 6.03 9.48
C ILE A 79 -25.76 6.58 8.70
N LEU A 80 -26.69 7.30 9.36
CA LEU A 80 -27.84 7.91 8.69
C LEU A 80 -27.44 9.03 7.73
N VAL A 81 -26.43 9.83 8.08
CA VAL A 81 -25.87 10.86 7.19
C VAL A 81 -25.20 10.21 5.99
N LYS A 82 -24.33 9.20 6.18
CA LYS A 82 -23.72 8.45 5.07
C LYS A 82 -24.75 7.70 4.21
N LYS A 83 -25.81 7.17 4.83
CA LYS A 83 -26.94 6.53 4.14
C LYS A 83 -27.67 7.54 3.23
N LYS A 84 -27.89 8.76 3.72
CA LYS A 84 -28.45 9.86 2.91
C LYS A 84 -27.49 10.29 1.81
N ASP A 85 -26.19 10.29 2.07
CA ASP A 85 -25.17 10.77 1.14
C ASP A 85 -25.01 9.85 -0.08
N TYR A 86 -24.91 8.53 0.11
CA TYR A 86 -24.82 7.61 -1.03
C TYR A 86 -26.10 7.63 -1.88
N TYR A 87 -27.29 7.78 -1.27
CA TYR A 87 -28.55 7.82 -2.01
C TYR A 87 -28.62 9.06 -2.93
N GLY A 88 -28.08 10.19 -2.48
CA GLY A 88 -27.92 11.40 -3.30
C GLY A 88 -27.01 11.16 -4.50
N LEU A 89 -25.86 10.52 -4.29
CA LEU A 89 -24.92 10.17 -5.36
C LEU A 89 -25.55 9.19 -6.37
N TYR A 90 -26.21 8.14 -5.88
CA TYR A 90 -26.92 7.17 -6.72
C TYR A 90 -27.98 7.85 -7.60
N LYS A 91 -28.84 8.69 -7.01
CA LYS A 91 -29.87 9.42 -7.75
C LYS A 91 -29.26 10.34 -8.82
N ARG A 92 -28.13 10.99 -8.50
CA ARG A 92 -27.38 11.82 -9.44
C ARG A 92 -26.83 10.98 -10.60
N ALA A 93 -26.25 9.81 -10.32
CA ALA A 93 -25.78 8.89 -11.36
C ALA A 93 -26.90 8.47 -12.30
N VAL A 94 -28.07 8.08 -11.77
CA VAL A 94 -29.25 7.73 -12.57
C VAL A 94 -29.72 8.91 -13.43
N THR A 95 -29.73 10.12 -12.87
CA THR A 95 -30.10 11.33 -13.62
C THR A 95 -29.16 11.60 -14.79
N LEU A 96 -27.84 11.42 -14.59
CA LEU A 96 -26.82 11.54 -15.64
C LEU A 96 -26.99 10.46 -16.71
N GLY A 97 -27.27 9.22 -16.30
CA GLY A 97 -27.58 8.11 -17.20
C GLY A 97 -28.77 8.40 -18.11
N SER A 98 -29.84 8.99 -17.58
CA SER A 98 -31.01 9.44 -18.36
C SER A 98 -30.69 10.55 -19.36
N LYS A 99 -29.66 11.36 -19.09
CA LYS A 99 -29.14 12.39 -20.01
C LYS A 99 -28.14 11.82 -21.02
N LYS A 100 -27.87 10.51 -21.00
CA LYS A 100 -26.86 9.83 -21.82
C LYS A 100 -25.42 10.28 -21.51
N GLU A 101 -25.20 10.86 -20.34
CA GLU A 101 -23.87 11.24 -19.83
C GLU A 101 -23.23 10.03 -19.12
N TYR A 102 -23.06 8.92 -19.85
CA TYR A 102 -22.76 7.61 -19.25
C TYR A 102 -21.41 7.55 -18.52
N ALA A 103 -20.38 8.23 -19.02
CA ALA A 103 -19.07 8.20 -18.38
C ALA A 103 -19.11 8.84 -16.98
N GLU A 104 -19.76 9.99 -16.88
CA GLU A 104 -19.96 10.68 -15.60
C GLU A 104 -20.95 9.92 -14.71
N ALA A 105 -21.98 9.30 -15.29
CA ALA A 105 -22.93 8.45 -14.57
C ALA A 105 -22.23 7.25 -13.91
N VAL A 106 -21.36 6.54 -14.64
CA VAL A 106 -20.53 5.43 -14.11
C VAL A 106 -19.60 5.92 -13.01
N ARG A 107 -18.93 7.06 -13.21
CA ARG A 107 -18.02 7.65 -12.21
C ARG A 107 -18.73 7.95 -10.90
N ILE A 108 -19.87 8.63 -10.97
CA ILE A 108 -20.67 8.99 -9.78
C ILE A 108 -21.28 7.74 -9.13
N LEU A 109 -21.70 6.76 -9.92
CA LEU A 109 -22.23 5.50 -9.41
C LEU A 109 -21.17 4.70 -8.64
N TYR A 110 -19.94 4.64 -9.16
CA TYR A 110 -18.83 4.00 -8.47
C TYR A 110 -18.51 4.72 -7.14
N MET A 111 -18.53 6.05 -7.11
CA MET A 111 -18.40 6.80 -5.85
C MET A 111 -19.54 6.48 -4.87
N ALA A 112 -20.78 6.40 -5.35
CA ALA A 112 -21.92 6.00 -4.53
C ALA A 112 -21.72 4.60 -3.92
N LEU A 113 -21.11 3.67 -4.67
CA LEU A 113 -20.82 2.32 -4.21
C LEU A 113 -19.80 2.33 -3.07
N LEU A 114 -18.70 3.06 -3.21
CA LEU A 114 -17.70 3.16 -2.17
C LEU A 114 -18.26 3.77 -0.88
N VAL A 115 -19.08 4.83 -0.99
CA VAL A 115 -19.76 5.44 0.17
C VAL A 115 -20.78 4.48 0.78
N PHE A 116 -21.52 3.71 -0.04
CA PHE A 116 -22.44 2.69 0.46
C PHE A 116 -21.72 1.59 1.24
N LEU A 117 -20.63 1.03 0.70
CA LEU A 117 -19.84 -0.01 1.38
C LEU A 117 -19.19 0.51 2.66
N ASP A 118 -18.76 1.77 2.69
CA ASP A 118 -18.27 2.44 3.90
C ASP A 118 -19.37 2.67 4.96
N SER A 119 -20.61 2.93 4.51
CA SER A 119 -21.77 3.04 5.40
C SER A 119 -22.18 1.69 6.01
N ARG A 120 -21.81 0.58 5.36
CA ARG A 120 -22.04 -0.80 5.81
C ARG A 120 -20.83 -1.41 6.55
N ASP A 121 -19.80 -0.60 6.81
CA ASP A 121 -18.54 -1.02 7.46
C ASP A 121 -17.82 -2.19 6.74
N VAL A 122 -18.08 -2.38 5.45
CA VAL A 122 -17.39 -3.37 4.60
C VAL A 122 -15.98 -2.86 4.25
N ILE A 123 -15.88 -1.57 3.92
CA ILE A 123 -14.62 -0.89 3.63
C ILE A 123 -14.54 0.39 4.47
N SER A 124 -13.35 0.98 4.56
CA SER A 124 -13.19 2.37 4.99
C SER A 124 -12.86 3.19 3.77
N TYR A 125 -13.78 4.04 3.33
CA TYR A 125 -13.55 4.90 2.16
C TYR A 125 -12.47 5.95 2.48
N HIS A 126 -11.47 6.03 1.61
CA HIS A 126 -10.41 7.02 1.69
C HIS A 126 -9.92 7.41 0.28
N PRO A 127 -9.82 8.71 -0.06
CA PRO A 127 -9.43 9.15 -1.41
C PRO A 127 -8.03 8.68 -1.86
N SER A 128 -7.17 8.32 -0.91
CA SER A 128 -5.81 7.86 -1.21
C SER A 128 -5.71 6.36 -1.54
N LEU A 129 -6.81 5.61 -1.41
CA LEU A 129 -6.82 4.19 -1.71
C LEU A 129 -7.09 3.97 -3.20
N THR A 130 -6.35 3.04 -3.77
CA THR A 130 -6.49 2.57 -5.15
C THR A 130 -7.67 1.60 -5.29
N ASN A 131 -8.17 1.45 -6.51
CA ASN A 131 -9.20 0.46 -6.83
C ASN A 131 -8.75 -0.97 -6.50
N TYR A 132 -7.46 -1.27 -6.65
CA TYR A 132 -6.88 -2.56 -6.25
C TYR A 132 -7.01 -2.80 -4.74
N GLU A 133 -6.71 -1.81 -3.91
CA GLU A 133 -6.83 -1.92 -2.46
C GLU A 133 -8.28 -2.13 -2.02
N TYR A 134 -9.24 -1.46 -2.69
CA TYR A 134 -10.66 -1.73 -2.45
C TYR A 134 -11.07 -3.15 -2.83
N ARG A 135 -10.59 -3.67 -3.98
CA ARG A 135 -10.84 -5.07 -4.38
C ARG A 135 -10.34 -6.08 -3.35
N GLN A 136 -9.15 -5.87 -2.79
CA GLN A 136 -8.64 -6.75 -1.72
C GLN A 136 -9.52 -6.75 -0.48
N LYS A 137 -10.10 -5.59 -0.12
CA LYS A 137 -10.99 -5.48 1.04
C LYS A 137 -12.33 -6.19 0.83
N VAL A 138 -12.89 -6.14 -0.38
CA VAL A 138 -14.19 -6.79 -0.66
C VAL A 138 -14.08 -8.28 -0.99
N ARG A 139 -12.88 -8.78 -1.28
CA ARG A 139 -12.62 -10.18 -1.68
C ARG A 139 -13.24 -11.25 -0.76
N PRO A 140 -13.32 -11.09 0.57
CA PRO A 140 -13.96 -12.08 1.44
C PRO A 140 -15.49 -12.16 1.30
N HIS A 141 -16.12 -11.22 0.60
CA HIS A 141 -17.57 -11.12 0.51
C HIS A 141 -18.11 -11.79 -0.77
N THR A 142 -19.32 -12.35 -0.68
CA THR A 142 -19.98 -13.06 -1.79
C THR A 142 -20.27 -12.21 -3.02
N PHE A 143 -20.26 -10.88 -2.88
CA PHE A 143 -20.48 -9.93 -3.97
C PHE A 143 -19.17 -9.40 -4.59
N SER A 144 -18.00 -9.99 -4.27
CA SER A 144 -16.69 -9.55 -4.79
C SER A 144 -16.66 -9.42 -6.31
N ASP A 145 -17.27 -10.37 -7.01
CA ASP A 145 -17.27 -10.43 -8.47
C ASP A 145 -18.11 -9.31 -9.09
N LEU A 146 -19.20 -8.93 -8.41
CA LEU A 146 -20.03 -7.79 -8.81
C LEU A 146 -19.27 -6.47 -8.61
N PHE A 147 -18.55 -6.35 -7.49
CA PHE A 147 -17.70 -5.18 -7.26
C PHE A 147 -16.60 -5.09 -8.32
N GLU A 148 -15.93 -6.21 -8.63
CA GLU A 148 -14.90 -6.27 -9.66
C GLU A 148 -15.43 -5.87 -11.03
N ARG A 149 -16.64 -6.31 -11.40
CA ARG A 149 -17.30 -5.89 -12.64
C ARG A 149 -17.46 -4.38 -12.73
N ILE A 150 -17.98 -3.74 -11.67
CA ILE A 150 -18.16 -2.28 -11.65
C ILE A 150 -16.81 -1.58 -11.70
N THR A 151 -15.81 -2.06 -10.93
CA THR A 151 -14.46 -1.49 -10.93
C THR A 151 -13.80 -1.59 -12.30
N HIS A 152 -13.98 -2.70 -13.02
CA HIS A 152 -13.44 -2.86 -14.36
C HIS A 152 -14.05 -1.88 -15.37
N ILE A 153 -15.38 -1.71 -15.35
CA ILE A 153 -16.06 -0.73 -16.20
C ILE A 153 -15.58 0.69 -15.86
N PHE A 154 -15.49 1.01 -14.57
CA PHE A 154 -14.96 2.29 -14.10
C PHE A 154 -13.52 2.53 -14.58
N ASP A 155 -12.63 1.54 -14.44
CA ASP A 155 -11.23 1.65 -14.84
C ASP A 155 -11.09 1.87 -16.35
N THR A 156 -11.84 1.12 -17.15
CA THR A 156 -11.86 1.24 -18.61
C THR A 156 -12.40 2.60 -19.08
N VAL A 157 -13.43 3.12 -18.42
CA VAL A 157 -14.05 4.41 -18.79
C VAL A 157 -13.19 5.60 -18.34
N PHE A 158 -12.68 5.55 -17.10
CA PHE A 158 -12.01 6.70 -16.48
C PHE A 158 -10.51 6.75 -16.79
N TYR A 159 -9.82 5.60 -16.81
CA TYR A 159 -8.39 5.52 -17.12
C TYR A 159 -8.11 5.01 -18.53
N GLY A 160 -8.99 4.17 -19.08
CA GLY A 160 -8.82 3.57 -20.41
C GLY A 160 -9.27 4.43 -21.59
N GLY A 161 -9.86 5.61 -21.35
CA GLY A 161 -10.29 6.54 -22.41
C GLY A 161 -11.40 6.00 -23.31
N THR A 162 -12.04 4.89 -22.93
CA THR A 162 -13.11 4.27 -23.71
C THR A 162 -14.45 4.96 -23.40
N PRO A 163 -15.24 5.35 -24.42
CA PRO A 163 -16.53 5.97 -24.17
C PRO A 163 -17.49 4.97 -23.50
N ALA A 164 -18.04 5.35 -22.36
CA ALA A 164 -19.05 4.55 -21.68
C ALA A 164 -20.34 4.47 -22.50
N THR A 165 -20.94 3.30 -22.55
CA THR A 165 -22.23 3.06 -23.21
C THR A 165 -23.38 2.98 -22.20
N GLY A 166 -24.62 3.05 -22.70
CA GLY A 166 -25.79 2.81 -21.85
C GLY A 166 -25.85 1.39 -21.27
N ASN A 167 -25.26 0.43 -21.98
CA ASN A 167 -25.13 -0.95 -21.51
C ASN A 167 -24.12 -1.08 -20.36
N ASP A 168 -23.01 -0.36 -20.42
CA ASP A 168 -22.04 -0.33 -19.32
C ASP A 168 -22.66 0.29 -18.07
N PHE A 169 -23.41 1.38 -18.25
CA PHE A 169 -24.13 2.01 -17.15
C PHE A 169 -25.21 1.07 -16.56
N SER A 170 -26.00 0.37 -17.38
CA SER A 170 -27.02 -0.56 -16.88
C SER A 170 -26.40 -1.73 -16.12
N GLN A 171 -25.29 -2.29 -16.60
CA GLN A 171 -24.56 -3.34 -15.88
C GLN A 171 -24.06 -2.85 -14.51
N CYS A 172 -23.56 -1.62 -14.43
CA CYS A 172 -23.13 -1.06 -13.15
C CYS A 172 -24.31 -0.86 -12.19
N VAL A 173 -25.47 -0.43 -12.68
CA VAL A 173 -26.68 -0.26 -11.85
C VAL A 173 -27.18 -1.61 -11.34
N GLU A 174 -27.27 -2.62 -12.21
CA GLU A 174 -27.68 -3.98 -11.85
C GLU A 174 -26.74 -4.58 -10.79
N ALA A 175 -25.43 -4.52 -11.01
CA ALA A 175 -24.44 -5.00 -10.05
C ALA A 175 -24.52 -4.24 -8.71
N PHE A 176 -24.75 -2.92 -8.75
CA PHE A 176 -24.94 -2.11 -7.54
C PHE A 176 -26.16 -2.60 -6.74
N THR A 177 -27.30 -2.83 -7.40
CA THR A 177 -28.52 -3.32 -6.76
C THR A 177 -28.30 -4.68 -6.11
N HIS A 178 -27.66 -5.62 -6.80
CA HIS A 178 -27.36 -6.93 -6.20
C HIS A 178 -26.39 -6.86 -5.01
N ILE A 179 -25.39 -5.96 -5.05
CA ILE A 179 -24.52 -5.70 -3.89
C ILE A 179 -25.36 -5.14 -2.72
N GLN A 180 -26.32 -4.25 -3.00
CA GLN A 180 -27.21 -3.73 -1.96
C GLN A 180 -28.07 -4.82 -1.34
N GLU A 181 -28.64 -5.72 -2.16
CA GLU A 181 -29.44 -6.85 -1.70
C GLU A 181 -28.62 -7.80 -0.82
N ALA A 182 -27.39 -8.11 -1.22
CA ALA A 182 -26.48 -8.96 -0.45
C ALA A 182 -26.08 -8.38 0.92
N LEU A 183 -26.22 -7.06 1.11
CA LEU A 183 -25.84 -6.32 2.31
C LEU A 183 -27.04 -5.69 3.06
N SER A 184 -28.27 -5.97 2.61
CA SER A 184 -29.50 -5.45 3.23
C SER A 184 -29.89 -6.24 4.46
#